data_AF-A0A7C4WKN6-F1
#
_entry.id   AF-A0A7C4WKN6-F1
#
_cell.length_a   1.000
_cell.length_b   1.000
_cell.length_c   1.000
_cell.angle_alpha   90.00
_cell.angle_beta   90.00
_cell.angle_gamma   90.00
#
_symmetry.space_group_name_H-M   'P 1'
#
loop_
_entity.id
_entity.type
_entity.pdbx_description
1 polymer ?
#
loop_
_entity_poly.entity_id
_entity_poly.type
_entity_poly.pdbx_seq_one_letter_code
_entity_poly.pdbx_strand_id
1 'polypeptide(L)'
;MSQSEQFKFSEDRVTGDLIVEQPSTGNVLTVVNTFTEMFPMWYMRFLVTAESYKWALNSARAVVGFGTSIIMSPAECGIEALVPADKTPDGRPGVLVQIYHSDRFLLKAQFLARVGQCVLTCPTTAVFDSLTKAKRRVKAGKSLASFGDGFQTRDRMFNRDVWRIPVMEGEFIIEESFGIMKGIAGGMFLILAENWKSGLEAAEKAVKAIRKVKGVITPFPGGICRSGSKVGSMKYKLKASTNHLFCPTLKKVVENSMVPENVNSVYEIVINGISLDSVKKALGVGIKATIEVPGVVQITSANYGGKLGPYNLYLKEALASIGLKW
;
A
#
# COMPACT_ATOMS: atom_id res chain seq x y z
N MET A 1 -16.13 -25.11 11.51
CA MET A 1 -14.84 -25.30 12.17
C MET A 1 -14.33 -23.95 12.59
N SER A 2 -14.09 -23.73 13.89
CA SER A 2 -13.49 -22.48 14.35
C SER A 2 -12.03 -22.43 13.87
N GLN A 3 -11.47 -21.24 13.66
CA GLN A 3 -10.08 -21.06 13.20
C GLN A 3 -9.04 -21.76 14.10
N SER A 4 -9.38 -22.05 15.35
CA SER A 4 -8.57 -22.82 16.30
C SER A 4 -8.42 -24.31 15.97
N GLU A 5 -9.22 -24.85 15.04
CA GLU A 5 -9.14 -26.25 14.62
C GLU A 5 -8.23 -26.46 13.40
N GLN A 6 -7.79 -25.38 12.73
CA GLN A 6 -7.06 -25.45 11.45
C GLN A 6 -5.54 -25.21 11.58
N PHE A 7 -5.08 -24.51 12.62
CA PHE A 7 -3.66 -24.22 12.85
C PHE A 7 -3.33 -24.35 14.32
N LYS A 8 -2.13 -24.85 14.64
CA LYS A 8 -1.58 -24.78 16.00
C LYS A 8 -0.48 -23.74 16.04
N PHE A 9 -0.56 -22.87 17.03
CA PHE A 9 0.42 -21.81 17.25
C PHE A 9 1.23 -22.13 18.50
N SER A 10 2.53 -21.91 18.44
CA SER A 10 3.43 -22.01 19.59
C SER A 10 4.58 -21.02 19.44
N GLU A 11 5.28 -20.73 20.53
CA GLU A 11 6.42 -19.83 20.53
C GLU A 11 7.71 -20.60 20.81
N ASP A 12 8.72 -20.42 19.94
CA ASP A 12 10.06 -20.89 20.21
C ASP A 12 10.65 -20.11 21.39
N ARG A 13 11.05 -20.81 22.46
CA ARG A 13 11.50 -20.18 23.71
C ARG A 13 12.86 -19.51 23.60
N VAL A 14 13.64 -19.83 22.57
CA VAL A 14 15.00 -19.30 22.37
C VAL A 14 14.96 -18.08 21.45
N THR A 15 14.27 -18.18 20.32
CA THR A 15 14.22 -17.09 19.32
C THR A 15 13.04 -16.15 19.54
N GLY A 16 11.99 -16.61 20.25
CA GLY A 16 10.71 -15.91 20.36
C GLY A 16 9.88 -15.99 19.07
N ASP A 17 10.34 -16.74 18.07
CA ASP A 17 9.63 -16.92 16.81
C ASP A 17 8.29 -17.61 17.03
N LEU A 18 7.29 -17.20 16.27
CA LEU A 18 6.00 -17.88 16.27
C LEU A 18 6.06 -19.05 15.29
N ILE A 19 5.85 -20.25 15.79
CA ILE A 19 5.74 -21.49 15.02
C ILE A 19 4.27 -21.72 14.70
N VAL A 20 3.95 -21.96 13.43
CA VAL A 20 2.60 -22.30 13.00
C VAL A 20 2.61 -23.66 12.31
N GLU A 21 1.95 -24.62 12.95
CA GLU A 21 1.73 -25.94 12.38
C GLU A 21 0.39 -25.96 11.64
N GLN A 22 0.39 -26.58 10.47
CA GLN A 22 -0.79 -26.83 9.64
C GLN A 22 -1.12 -28.34 9.71
N PRO A 23 -1.97 -28.81 10.64
CA PRO A 23 -2.21 -30.25 10.83
C PRO A 23 -2.71 -30.97 9.58
N SER A 24 -3.44 -30.28 8.70
CA SER A 24 -3.98 -30.85 7.46
C SER A 24 -2.93 -31.14 6.39
N THR A 25 -1.77 -30.46 6.43
CA THR A 25 -0.69 -30.62 5.43
C THR A 25 0.60 -31.13 6.05
N GLY A 26 0.73 -31.10 7.38
CA GLY A 26 1.97 -31.36 8.09
C GLY A 26 3.01 -30.25 7.95
N ASN A 27 2.68 -29.14 7.29
CA ASN A 27 3.61 -28.02 7.10
C ASN A 27 3.82 -27.28 8.42
N VAL A 28 5.06 -26.89 8.67
CA VAL A 28 5.45 -25.99 9.75
C VAL A 28 6.05 -24.76 9.10
N LEU A 29 5.51 -23.59 9.45
CA LEU A 29 6.03 -22.30 9.01
C LEU A 29 6.41 -21.45 10.21
N THR A 30 7.45 -20.64 10.04
CA THR A 30 7.95 -19.75 11.10
C THR A 30 7.62 -18.31 10.79
N VAL A 31 6.99 -17.59 11.72
CA VAL A 31 6.91 -16.13 11.68
C VAL A 31 8.01 -15.59 12.60
N VAL A 32 9.05 -15.03 11.99
CA VAL A 32 10.25 -14.56 12.70
C VAL A 32 9.88 -13.43 13.65
N ASN A 33 10.44 -13.48 14.86
CA ASN A 33 10.33 -12.44 15.89
C ASN A 33 11.17 -11.21 15.51
N THR A 34 10.66 -10.48 14.53
CA THR A 34 11.29 -9.28 14.01
C THR A 34 10.24 -8.20 13.80
N PHE A 35 10.71 -7.04 13.34
CA PHE A 35 9.88 -5.88 13.09
C PHE A 35 10.11 -5.33 11.68
N THR A 36 9.08 -4.65 11.17
CA THR A 36 9.20 -3.76 10.03
C THR A 36 9.50 -2.34 10.50
N GLU A 37 10.38 -1.66 9.78
CA GLU A 37 10.81 -0.29 10.06
C GLU A 37 10.17 0.66 9.05
N MET A 38 9.47 1.68 9.54
CA MET A 38 8.57 2.51 8.74
C MET A 38 8.87 4.00 8.87
N PHE A 39 8.41 4.76 7.88
CA PHE A 39 8.78 6.16 7.70
C PHE A 39 7.55 7.06 7.69
N PRO A 40 7.61 8.26 8.30
CA PRO A 40 6.59 9.26 8.11
C PRO A 40 6.65 9.80 6.68
N MET A 41 5.51 9.81 5.98
CA MET A 41 5.38 10.43 4.66
C MET A 41 4.17 11.36 4.61
N TRP A 42 4.24 12.39 3.76
CA TRP A 42 3.07 13.18 3.45
C TRP A 42 2.18 12.39 2.51
N TYR A 43 0.86 12.49 2.69
CA TYR A 43 -0.09 11.90 1.77
C TYR A 43 -1.29 12.80 1.49
N MET A 44 -1.86 12.59 0.31
CA MET A 44 -3.18 13.07 -0.10
C MET A 44 -4.08 11.86 -0.30
N ARG A 45 -5.34 11.99 0.09
CA ARG A 45 -6.37 10.97 -0.09
C ARG A 45 -7.60 11.64 -0.69
N PHE A 46 -8.05 11.13 -1.82
CA PHE A 46 -9.14 11.71 -2.59
C PHE A 46 -10.03 10.61 -3.18
N LEU A 47 -11.25 11.00 -3.47
CA LEU A 47 -12.27 10.16 -4.07
C LEU A 47 -12.43 10.58 -5.52
N VAL A 48 -12.29 9.62 -6.44
CA VAL A 48 -12.68 9.77 -7.84
C VAL A 48 -14.03 9.10 -8.03
N THR A 49 -15.06 9.86 -8.39
CA THR A 49 -16.37 9.32 -8.78
C THR A 49 -16.51 9.33 -10.29
N ALA A 50 -17.37 8.47 -10.82
CA ALA A 50 -17.66 8.37 -12.26
C ALA A 50 -19.05 7.76 -12.45
N GLU A 51 -19.52 7.69 -13.71
CA GLU A 51 -20.81 7.06 -14.06
C GLU A 51 -20.89 5.59 -13.62
N SER A 52 -19.77 4.88 -13.62
CA SER A 52 -19.70 3.49 -13.17
C SER A 52 -18.37 3.16 -12.52
N TYR A 53 -18.31 2.06 -11.76
CA TYR A 53 -17.04 1.54 -11.23
C TYR A 53 -16.01 1.27 -12.32
N LYS A 54 -16.43 0.89 -13.53
CA LYS A 54 -15.52 0.69 -14.67
C LYS A 54 -14.73 1.96 -14.96
N TRP A 55 -15.40 3.11 -15.09
CA TRP A 55 -14.75 4.39 -15.38
C TRP A 55 -13.95 4.93 -14.20
N ALA A 56 -14.50 4.84 -12.98
CA ALA A 56 -13.77 5.27 -11.78
C ALA A 56 -12.48 4.45 -11.59
N LEU A 57 -12.51 3.13 -11.85
CA LEU A 57 -11.32 2.28 -11.79
C LEU A 57 -10.34 2.54 -12.93
N ASN A 58 -10.80 2.83 -14.15
CA ASN A 58 -9.91 3.20 -15.25
C ASN A 58 -9.11 4.45 -14.91
N SER A 59 -9.79 5.49 -14.40
CA SER A 59 -9.13 6.71 -13.93
C SER A 59 -8.17 6.41 -12.78
N ALA A 60 -8.63 5.72 -11.74
CA ALA A 60 -7.82 5.42 -10.55
C ALA A 60 -6.57 4.59 -10.90
N ARG A 61 -6.66 3.62 -11.82
CA ARG A 61 -5.51 2.84 -12.30
C ARG A 61 -4.50 3.71 -13.04
N ALA A 62 -4.95 4.63 -13.89
CA ALA A 62 -4.08 5.58 -14.57
C ALA A 62 -3.38 6.51 -13.56
N VAL A 63 -4.13 7.02 -12.56
CA VAL A 63 -3.60 7.87 -11.48
C VAL A 63 -2.49 7.19 -10.69
N VAL A 64 -2.64 5.91 -10.34
CA VAL A 64 -1.67 5.19 -9.48
C VAL A 64 -0.54 4.51 -10.26
N GLY A 65 -0.62 4.50 -11.60
CA GLY A 65 0.41 3.97 -12.48
C GLY A 65 1.76 4.68 -12.28
N PHE A 66 2.87 3.95 -12.49
CA PHE A 66 4.24 4.45 -12.25
C PHE A 66 4.37 5.15 -10.88
N GLY A 67 3.92 4.45 -9.83
CA GLY A 67 3.82 4.99 -8.47
C GLY A 67 4.22 3.97 -7.41
N THR A 68 5.30 3.20 -7.61
CA THR A 68 5.62 2.06 -6.75
C THR A 68 6.50 2.41 -5.56
N SER A 69 7.55 3.20 -5.78
CA SER A 69 8.52 3.60 -4.75
C SER A 69 9.17 4.92 -5.10
N ILE A 70 9.23 5.85 -4.14
CA ILE A 70 9.88 7.17 -4.34
C ILE A 70 11.41 7.12 -4.53
N ILE A 71 12.00 5.92 -4.53
CA ILE A 71 13.41 5.73 -4.92
C ILE A 71 13.61 6.18 -6.38
N MET A 72 12.68 5.85 -7.28
CA MET A 72 12.71 6.25 -8.70
C MET A 72 11.33 6.49 -9.34
N SER A 73 10.22 6.09 -8.70
CA SER A 73 8.90 6.56 -9.13
C SER A 73 8.69 8.00 -8.64
N PRO A 74 7.90 8.81 -9.37
CA PRO A 74 7.64 10.19 -8.95
C PRO A 74 6.84 10.33 -7.65
N ALA A 75 6.11 9.27 -7.24
CA ALA A 75 5.36 9.17 -6.00
C ALA A 75 5.15 7.70 -5.62
N GLU A 76 4.62 7.45 -4.43
CA GLU A 76 4.02 6.17 -4.06
C GLU A 76 2.49 6.30 -4.09
N CYS A 77 1.81 5.45 -4.86
CA CYS A 77 0.38 5.61 -5.14
C CYS A 77 -0.35 4.28 -5.02
N GLY A 78 -1.64 4.33 -4.68
CA GLY A 78 -2.45 3.12 -4.67
C GLY A 78 -3.95 3.38 -4.54
N ILE A 79 -4.72 2.38 -4.96
CA ILE A 79 -6.17 2.33 -4.78
C ILE A 79 -6.43 1.76 -3.39
N GLU A 80 -7.14 2.51 -2.56
CA GLU A 80 -7.52 2.09 -1.21
C GLU A 80 -8.78 1.21 -1.24
N ALA A 81 -9.87 1.71 -1.82
CA ALA A 81 -11.17 1.03 -1.76
C ALA A 81 -12.16 1.54 -2.81
N LEU A 82 -13.12 0.69 -3.17
CA LEU A 82 -14.35 1.11 -3.85
C LEU A 82 -15.28 1.79 -2.84
N VAL A 83 -16.02 2.79 -3.29
CA VAL A 83 -17.03 3.52 -2.50
C VAL A 83 -18.38 3.40 -3.21
N PRO A 84 -19.43 2.94 -2.51
CA PRO A 84 -20.77 2.89 -3.08
C PRO A 84 -21.38 4.28 -3.22
N ALA A 85 -22.27 4.43 -4.19
CA ALA A 85 -22.89 5.69 -4.60
C ALA A 85 -23.58 6.44 -3.45
N ASP A 86 -24.21 5.70 -2.53
CA ASP A 86 -24.88 6.25 -1.33
C ASP A 86 -23.90 6.89 -0.32
N LYS A 87 -22.58 6.71 -0.51
CA LYS A 87 -21.53 7.23 0.37
C LYS A 87 -20.64 8.26 -0.33
N THR A 88 -20.97 8.66 -1.55
CA THR A 88 -20.22 9.69 -2.29
C THR A 88 -20.99 11.02 -2.31
N PRO A 89 -20.30 12.16 -2.46
CA PRO A 89 -20.96 13.46 -2.41
C PRO A 89 -21.99 13.67 -3.53
N ASP A 90 -21.71 13.13 -4.71
CA ASP A 90 -22.50 13.31 -5.93
C ASP A 90 -23.45 12.14 -6.23
N GLY A 91 -23.56 11.16 -5.32
CA GLY A 91 -24.46 10.02 -5.50
C GLY A 91 -23.99 9.02 -6.57
N ARG A 92 -22.71 9.02 -6.95
CA ARG A 92 -22.14 8.15 -8.00
C ARG A 92 -21.10 7.18 -7.46
N PRO A 93 -20.90 6.00 -8.07
CA PRO A 93 -19.88 5.06 -7.63
C PRO A 93 -18.48 5.69 -7.70
N GLY A 94 -17.62 5.37 -6.73
CA GLY A 94 -16.30 5.97 -6.65
C GLY A 94 -15.18 5.04 -6.18
N VAL A 95 -13.96 5.56 -6.26
CA VAL A 95 -12.72 4.89 -5.86
C VAL A 95 -11.89 5.84 -5.02
N LEU A 96 -11.49 5.39 -3.83
CA LEU A 96 -10.54 6.08 -2.97
C LEU A 96 -9.12 5.81 -3.43
N VAL A 97 -8.35 6.88 -3.58
CA VAL A 97 -6.95 6.85 -4.02
C VAL A 97 -6.08 7.57 -3.00
N GLN A 98 -4.88 7.05 -2.80
CA GLN A 98 -3.85 7.68 -1.98
C GLN A 98 -2.58 7.93 -2.80
N ILE A 99 -1.94 9.08 -2.56
CA ILE A 99 -0.63 9.46 -3.11
C ILE A 99 0.26 9.87 -1.94
N TYR A 100 1.49 9.39 -1.92
CA TYR A 100 2.50 9.58 -0.90
C TYR A 100 3.77 10.20 -1.48
N HIS A 101 4.38 11.11 -0.72
CA HIS A 101 5.74 11.59 -0.97
C HIS A 101 6.42 12.02 0.34
N SER A 102 7.74 11.96 0.39
CA SER A 102 8.54 12.50 1.49
C SER A 102 8.52 14.04 1.58
N ASP A 103 8.10 14.71 0.51
CA ASP A 103 8.10 16.17 0.37
C ASP A 103 6.71 16.65 -0.04
N ARG A 104 6.17 17.61 0.70
CA ARG A 104 4.79 18.11 0.53
C ARG A 104 4.57 18.90 -0.76
N PHE A 105 5.60 19.56 -1.29
CA PHE A 105 5.53 20.32 -2.53
C PHE A 105 5.55 19.37 -3.72
N LEU A 106 6.43 18.37 -3.68
CA LEU A 106 6.43 17.28 -4.67
C LEU A 106 5.13 16.48 -4.62
N LEU A 107 4.58 16.21 -3.43
CA LEU A 107 3.25 15.59 -3.29
C LEU A 107 2.16 16.42 -3.99
N LYS A 108 2.12 17.73 -3.78
CA LYS A 108 1.16 18.62 -4.47
C LYS A 108 1.38 18.57 -5.99
N ALA A 109 2.62 18.63 -6.46
CA ALA A 109 2.94 18.56 -7.88
C ALA A 109 2.46 17.23 -8.50
N GLN A 110 2.67 16.11 -7.80
CA GLN A 110 2.23 14.79 -8.21
C GLN A 110 0.71 14.66 -8.24
N PHE A 111 0.01 15.23 -7.25
CA PHE A 111 -1.45 15.30 -7.28
C PHE A 111 -1.94 16.08 -8.52
N LEU A 112 -1.39 17.28 -8.79
CA LEU A 112 -1.79 18.08 -9.94
C LEU A 112 -1.55 17.35 -11.27
N ALA A 113 -0.35 16.77 -11.45
CA ALA A 113 -0.01 16.04 -12.66
C ALA A 113 -0.93 14.83 -12.86
N ARG A 114 -1.11 14.00 -11.83
CA ARG A 114 -1.90 12.76 -11.93
C ARG A 114 -3.39 13.04 -12.08
N VAL A 115 -3.94 13.98 -11.32
CA VAL A 115 -5.36 14.34 -11.44
C VAL A 115 -5.63 15.05 -12.77
N GLY A 116 -4.77 15.98 -13.18
CA GLY A 116 -4.92 16.70 -14.44
C GLY A 116 -4.75 15.83 -15.70
N GLN A 117 -3.94 14.77 -15.64
CA GLN A 117 -3.67 13.92 -16.82
C GLN A 117 -4.38 12.57 -16.79
N CYS A 118 -4.94 12.15 -15.65
CA CYS A 118 -5.57 10.83 -15.51
C CYS A 118 -6.99 10.85 -14.96
N VAL A 119 -7.44 11.98 -14.39
CA VAL A 119 -8.82 12.14 -13.93
C VAL A 119 -9.56 13.13 -14.81
N LEU A 120 -9.09 14.37 -14.92
CA LEU A 120 -9.69 15.41 -15.78
C LEU A 120 -9.93 14.91 -17.22
N THR A 121 -9.02 14.09 -17.74
CA THR A 121 -9.07 13.51 -19.09
C THR A 121 -9.90 12.23 -19.19
N CYS A 122 -10.35 11.66 -18.07
CA CYS A 122 -11.09 10.40 -18.04
C CYS A 122 -12.60 10.66 -18.05
N PRO A 123 -13.38 9.96 -18.91
CA PRO A 123 -14.81 10.16 -19.04
C PRO A 123 -15.58 10.12 -17.72
N THR A 124 -16.55 11.02 -17.59
CA THR A 124 -17.54 11.14 -16.52
C THR A 124 -16.97 11.47 -15.15
N THR A 125 -15.66 11.69 -14.98
CA THR A 125 -15.09 11.73 -13.63
C THR A 125 -15.36 13.03 -12.87
N ALA A 126 -15.39 12.94 -11.54
CA ALA A 126 -15.27 14.06 -10.63
C ALA A 126 -14.32 13.71 -9.48
N VAL A 127 -13.77 14.73 -8.80
CA VAL A 127 -12.77 14.53 -7.72
C VAL A 127 -13.11 15.31 -6.47
N PHE A 128 -13.16 14.60 -5.34
CA PHE A 128 -13.49 15.14 -4.03
C PHE A 128 -12.42 14.84 -2.98
N ASP A 129 -12.21 15.78 -2.06
CA ASP A 129 -11.31 15.60 -0.92
C ASP A 129 -11.86 14.55 0.04
N SER A 130 -10.98 13.64 0.46
CA SER A 130 -11.28 12.59 1.44
C SER A 130 -10.55 12.80 2.76
N LEU A 131 -9.99 14.01 2.98
CA LEU A 131 -9.32 14.47 4.20
C LEU A 131 -9.96 15.77 4.72
N THR A 132 -11.28 15.76 4.87
CA THR A 132 -12.08 16.96 5.23
C THR A 132 -11.70 17.59 6.57
N LYS A 133 -11.10 16.82 7.49
CA LYS A 133 -10.62 17.29 8.80
C LYS A 133 -9.15 17.75 8.81
N ALA A 134 -8.46 17.73 7.66
CA ALA A 134 -7.06 18.13 7.59
C ALA A 134 -6.91 19.66 7.79
N LYS A 135 -6.09 20.04 8.78
CA LYS A 135 -5.72 21.45 9.02
C LYS A 135 -4.92 22.05 7.86
N ARG A 136 -4.03 21.26 7.27
CA ARG A 136 -3.23 21.68 6.11
C ARG A 136 -3.96 21.30 4.84
N ARG A 137 -4.26 22.29 4.01
CA ARG A 137 -4.96 22.11 2.73
C ARG A 137 -4.20 22.81 1.62
N VAL A 138 -4.32 22.30 0.40
CA VAL A 138 -3.81 22.93 -0.81
C VAL A 138 -4.95 23.20 -1.77
N LYS A 139 -4.96 24.38 -2.40
CA LYS A 139 -5.95 24.78 -3.41
C LYS A 139 -5.67 24.12 -4.77
N ALA A 140 -5.56 22.79 -4.79
CA ALA A 140 -5.20 22.04 -5.98
C ALA A 140 -6.31 22.04 -7.04
N GLY A 141 -7.58 22.00 -6.63
CA GLY A 141 -8.71 22.18 -7.55
C GLY A 141 -8.69 23.54 -8.22
N LYS A 142 -8.43 24.61 -7.47
CA LYS A 142 -8.22 25.96 -8.05
C LYS A 142 -7.10 25.98 -9.09
N SER A 143 -5.98 25.29 -8.83
CA SER A 143 -4.87 25.24 -9.79
C SER A 143 -5.24 24.49 -11.07
N LEU A 144 -6.00 23.38 -10.97
CA LEU A 144 -6.48 22.64 -12.14
C LEU A 144 -7.59 23.38 -12.89
N ALA A 145 -8.39 24.21 -12.20
CA ALA A 145 -9.45 24.98 -12.80
C ALA A 145 -8.98 25.98 -13.86
N SER A 146 -7.71 26.40 -13.81
CA SER A 146 -7.10 27.22 -14.87
C SER A 146 -7.08 26.54 -16.25
N PHE A 147 -7.26 25.22 -16.33
CA PHE A 147 -7.46 24.53 -17.62
C PHE A 147 -8.70 25.03 -18.38
N GLY A 148 -9.70 25.55 -17.67
CA GLY A 148 -10.90 26.11 -18.29
C GLY A 148 -10.70 27.45 -19.00
N ASP A 149 -9.47 27.99 -19.03
CA ASP A 149 -9.08 29.19 -19.78
C ASP A 149 -9.99 30.43 -19.58
N GLY A 150 -10.45 30.61 -18.33
CA GLY A 150 -11.33 31.72 -17.96
C GLY A 150 -12.83 31.38 -17.99
N PHE A 151 -13.20 30.24 -18.56
CA PHE A 151 -14.59 29.75 -18.61
C PHE A 151 -14.99 28.88 -17.40
N GLN A 152 -14.03 28.51 -16.55
CA GLN A 152 -14.32 27.78 -15.32
C GLN A 152 -15.16 28.62 -14.35
N THR A 153 -16.12 27.99 -13.68
CA THR A 153 -16.97 28.64 -12.66
C THR A 153 -16.72 28.06 -11.28
N ARG A 154 -16.84 28.90 -10.26
CA ARG A 154 -16.94 28.45 -8.87
C ARG A 154 -18.38 28.15 -8.55
N ASP A 155 -18.61 27.07 -7.83
CA ASP A 155 -19.94 26.66 -7.41
C ASP A 155 -19.89 26.02 -6.01
N ARG A 156 -21.07 25.89 -5.39
CA ARG A 156 -21.23 25.15 -4.14
C ARG A 156 -22.21 23.99 -4.39
N MET A 157 -21.65 22.82 -4.68
CA MET A 157 -22.39 21.59 -4.96
C MET A 157 -22.08 20.53 -3.90
N PHE A 158 -23.05 19.69 -3.56
CA PHE A 158 -22.83 18.56 -2.64
C PHE A 158 -22.26 18.97 -1.26
N ASN A 159 -22.61 20.17 -0.81
CA ASN A 159 -22.04 20.83 0.37
C ASN A 159 -20.50 20.96 0.33
N ARG A 160 -19.94 21.16 -0.87
CA ARG A 160 -18.51 21.35 -1.12
C ARG A 160 -18.32 22.57 -2.02
N ASP A 161 -17.26 23.32 -1.77
CA ASP A 161 -16.83 24.37 -2.69
C ASP A 161 -16.08 23.69 -3.84
N VAL A 162 -16.61 23.82 -5.06
CA VAL A 162 -16.11 23.12 -6.24
C VAL A 162 -15.80 24.11 -7.37
N TRP A 163 -15.00 23.63 -8.31
CA TRP A 163 -14.84 24.22 -9.63
C TRP A 163 -15.53 23.35 -10.66
N ARG A 164 -16.25 24.01 -11.58
CA ARG A 164 -16.83 23.40 -12.78
C ARG A 164 -16.01 23.86 -13.96
N ILE A 165 -15.35 22.93 -14.63
CA ILE A 165 -14.39 23.20 -15.69
C ILE A 165 -15.01 22.70 -17.00
N PRO A 166 -15.34 23.59 -17.96
CA PRO A 166 -15.83 23.17 -19.26
C PRO A 166 -14.81 22.28 -19.97
N VAL A 167 -15.25 21.14 -20.48
CA VAL A 167 -14.47 20.16 -21.25
C VAL A 167 -15.33 19.62 -22.40
N MET A 168 -14.75 18.86 -23.33
CA MET A 168 -15.49 18.34 -24.48
C MET A 168 -16.71 17.48 -24.11
N GLU A 169 -16.64 16.73 -23.01
CA GLU A 169 -17.74 15.89 -22.53
C GLU A 169 -18.88 16.71 -21.90
N GLY A 170 -18.60 17.94 -21.45
CA GLY A 170 -19.48 18.73 -20.61
C GLY A 170 -18.68 19.48 -19.54
N GLU A 171 -18.74 19.01 -18.30
CA GLU A 171 -18.04 19.64 -17.17
C GLU A 171 -17.24 18.63 -16.35
N PHE A 172 -15.99 18.98 -16.07
CA PHE A 172 -15.18 18.30 -15.05
C PHE A 172 -15.36 19.01 -13.70
N ILE A 173 -15.73 18.25 -12.67
CA ILE A 173 -16.00 18.77 -11.32
C ILE A 173 -14.85 18.41 -10.38
N ILE A 174 -14.29 19.41 -9.70
CA ILE A 174 -13.22 19.20 -8.72
C ILE A 174 -13.37 20.12 -7.51
N GLU A 175 -13.24 19.57 -6.31
CA GLU A 175 -13.27 20.34 -5.06
C GLU A 175 -12.13 21.37 -4.99
N GLU A 176 -12.39 22.58 -4.47
CA GLU A 176 -11.41 23.68 -4.47
C GLU A 176 -10.10 23.30 -3.80
N SER A 177 -10.20 22.61 -2.66
CA SER A 177 -9.07 22.34 -1.77
C SER A 177 -9.02 20.89 -1.32
N PHE A 178 -7.81 20.37 -1.18
CA PHE A 178 -7.53 19.00 -0.76
C PHE A 178 -6.66 18.99 0.49
N GLY A 179 -6.96 18.09 1.42
CA GLY A 179 -6.18 17.92 2.63
C GLY A 179 -4.82 17.28 2.37
N ILE A 180 -3.84 17.64 3.20
CA ILE A 180 -2.53 16.97 3.27
C ILE A 180 -2.29 16.58 4.72
N MET A 181 -1.95 15.31 4.94
CA MET A 181 -1.67 14.76 6.27
C MET A 181 -0.35 13.96 6.26
N LYS A 182 0.18 13.68 7.46
CA LYS A 182 1.27 12.72 7.63
C LYS A 182 0.68 11.33 7.87
N GLY A 183 1.20 10.34 7.15
CA GLY A 183 0.87 8.93 7.27
C GLY A 183 2.14 8.11 7.49
N ILE A 184 2.00 6.80 7.38
CA ILE A 184 3.08 5.82 7.58
C ILE A 184 3.33 5.10 6.25
N ALA A 185 4.60 4.93 5.90
CA ALA A 185 5.02 4.24 4.69
C ALA A 185 6.08 3.18 4.98
N GLY A 186 6.12 2.14 4.16
CA GLY A 186 7.13 1.08 4.25
C GLY A 186 6.84 -0.01 5.27
N GLY A 187 5.60 -0.13 5.77
CA GLY A 187 5.23 -1.29 6.58
C GLY A 187 5.24 -2.53 5.71
N MET A 188 6.00 -3.56 6.07
CA MET A 188 6.17 -4.69 5.16
C MET A 188 6.40 -6.03 5.86
N PHE A 189 6.30 -7.10 5.07
CA PHE A 189 6.77 -8.42 5.42
C PHE A 189 7.21 -9.17 4.16
N LEU A 190 8.09 -10.15 4.36
CA LEU A 190 8.63 -11.04 3.35
C LEU A 190 7.99 -12.42 3.48
N ILE A 191 7.64 -13.01 2.35
CA ILE A 191 7.09 -14.36 2.22
C ILE A 191 8.16 -15.23 1.59
N LEU A 192 8.75 -16.13 2.36
CA LEU A 192 9.76 -17.08 1.91
C LEU A 192 9.09 -18.43 1.68
N ALA A 193 9.12 -18.91 0.44
CA ALA A 193 8.39 -20.09 0.00
C ALA A 193 9.29 -21.09 -0.74
N GLU A 194 8.87 -22.35 -0.74
CA GLU A 194 9.58 -23.45 -1.39
C GLU A 194 9.72 -23.26 -2.90
N ASN A 195 8.77 -22.56 -3.51
CA ASN A 195 8.74 -22.26 -4.94
C ASN A 195 7.94 -20.98 -5.20
N TRP A 196 8.08 -20.43 -6.41
CA TRP A 196 7.44 -19.17 -6.77
C TRP A 196 5.91 -19.26 -6.86
N LYS A 197 5.33 -20.43 -7.12
CA LYS A 197 3.86 -20.61 -7.19
C LYS A 197 3.25 -20.46 -5.81
N SER A 198 3.78 -21.18 -4.82
CA SER A 198 3.35 -21.06 -3.41
C SER A 198 3.54 -19.64 -2.88
N GLY A 199 4.70 -19.03 -3.17
CA GLY A 199 4.98 -17.65 -2.76
C GLY A 199 4.01 -16.64 -3.38
N LEU A 200 3.70 -16.77 -4.66
CA LEU A 200 2.79 -15.86 -5.36
C LEU A 200 1.35 -16.02 -4.88
N GLU A 201 0.86 -17.26 -4.71
CA GLU A 201 -0.48 -17.52 -4.17
C GLU A 201 -0.65 -16.88 -2.78
N ALA A 202 0.35 -17.03 -1.92
CA ALA A 202 0.36 -16.43 -0.59
C ALA A 202 0.38 -14.90 -0.64
N ALA A 203 1.18 -14.32 -1.51
CA ALA A 203 1.23 -12.87 -1.75
C ALA A 203 -0.11 -12.33 -2.27
N GLU A 204 -0.78 -13.03 -3.20
CA GLU A 204 -2.09 -12.64 -3.72
C GLU A 204 -3.19 -12.72 -2.63
N LYS A 205 -3.19 -13.77 -1.81
CA LYS A 205 -4.09 -13.89 -0.66
C LYS A 205 -3.86 -12.78 0.36
N ALA A 206 -2.61 -12.47 0.66
CA ALA A 206 -2.24 -11.35 1.53
C ALA A 206 -2.77 -10.01 1.00
N VAL A 207 -2.49 -9.67 -0.26
CA VAL A 207 -2.97 -8.42 -0.86
C VAL A 207 -4.51 -8.37 -0.87
N LYS A 208 -5.17 -9.48 -1.18
CA LYS A 208 -6.64 -9.57 -1.15
C LYS A 208 -7.20 -9.32 0.27
N ALA A 209 -6.53 -9.78 1.31
CA ALA A 209 -6.89 -9.50 2.70
C ALA A 209 -6.63 -8.04 3.08
N ILE A 210 -5.45 -7.50 2.72
CA ILE A 210 -5.05 -6.11 2.98
C ILE A 210 -6.00 -5.11 2.33
N ARG A 211 -6.46 -5.36 1.10
CA ARG A 211 -7.43 -4.49 0.39
C ARG A 211 -8.78 -4.32 1.11
N LYS A 212 -9.09 -5.15 2.10
CA LYS A 212 -10.30 -5.00 2.95
C LYS A 212 -10.07 -4.06 4.14
N VAL A 213 -8.82 -3.70 4.43
CA VAL A 213 -8.46 -2.77 5.50
C VAL A 213 -8.58 -1.35 4.96
N LYS A 214 -9.36 -0.51 5.66
CA LYS A 214 -9.52 0.90 5.29
C LYS A 214 -8.24 1.67 5.56
N GLY A 215 -7.96 2.68 4.74
CA GLY A 215 -6.86 3.61 4.98
C GLY A 215 -5.47 3.05 4.67
N VAL A 216 -5.34 1.98 3.88
CA VAL A 216 -4.04 1.46 3.44
C VAL A 216 -3.99 1.24 1.93
N ILE A 217 -2.78 1.20 1.39
CA ILE A 217 -2.49 0.82 0.00
C ILE A 217 -1.27 -0.11 -0.06
N THR A 218 -1.18 -0.88 -1.14
CA THR A 218 0.00 -1.69 -1.50
C THR A 218 0.56 -1.17 -2.84
N PRO A 219 1.58 -0.29 -2.84
CA PRO A 219 1.92 0.54 -4.02
C PRO A 219 2.63 -0.23 -5.15
N PHE A 220 3.16 -1.41 -4.89
CA PHE A 220 3.85 -2.22 -5.90
C PHE A 220 2.87 -2.83 -6.92
N PRO A 221 3.35 -3.30 -8.09
CA PRO A 221 2.50 -3.91 -9.12
C PRO A 221 1.70 -5.09 -8.55
N GLY A 222 0.38 -5.05 -8.67
CA GLY A 222 -0.51 -6.05 -8.06
C GLY A 222 -0.51 -6.06 -6.53
N GLY A 223 0.22 -5.15 -5.88
CA GLY A 223 0.49 -5.10 -4.44
C GLY A 223 1.72 -5.90 -3.99
N ILE A 224 2.52 -6.42 -4.93
CA ILE A 224 3.58 -7.41 -4.65
C ILE A 224 4.92 -6.94 -5.23
N CYS A 225 5.96 -6.93 -4.39
CA CYS A 225 7.33 -6.69 -4.80
C CYS A 225 8.08 -8.02 -4.93
N ARG A 226 8.69 -8.27 -6.10
CA ARG A 226 9.51 -9.48 -6.34
C ARG A 226 11.01 -9.24 -6.20
N SER A 227 11.44 -7.97 -6.21
CA SER A 227 12.84 -7.63 -6.37
C SER A 227 13.60 -7.59 -5.06
N GLY A 228 12.97 -7.04 -4.00
CA GLY A 228 13.63 -6.74 -2.73
C GLY A 228 14.80 -5.75 -2.88
N SER A 229 14.90 -4.75 -2.02
CA SER A 229 16.03 -3.81 -2.07
C SER A 229 16.70 -3.62 -0.72
N LYS A 230 18.00 -3.30 -0.76
CA LYS A 230 18.76 -2.78 0.36
C LYS A 230 19.24 -1.38 0.04
N VAL A 231 19.49 -0.59 1.08
CA VAL A 231 20.10 0.73 0.96
C VAL A 231 21.51 0.61 0.41
N GLY A 232 21.84 1.47 -0.55
CA GLY A 232 23.17 1.53 -1.16
C GLY A 232 23.49 0.37 -2.09
N SER A 233 24.77 0.22 -2.40
CA SER A 233 25.34 -0.88 -3.17
C SER A 233 26.77 -1.13 -2.72
N MET A 234 27.19 -2.40 -2.75
CA MET A 234 28.55 -2.80 -2.36
C MET A 234 29.59 -2.53 -3.45
N LYS A 235 29.16 -2.35 -4.72
CA LYS A 235 30.05 -2.22 -5.88
C LYS A 235 29.89 -0.91 -6.65
N TYR A 236 28.73 -0.27 -6.57
CA TYR A 236 28.36 0.84 -7.45
C TYR A 236 27.80 2.01 -6.65
N LYS A 237 27.86 3.23 -7.21
CA LYS A 237 27.22 4.42 -6.61
C LYS A 237 25.71 4.42 -6.91
N LEU A 238 24.94 3.65 -6.15
CA LEU A 238 23.49 3.53 -6.29
C LEU A 238 22.77 3.82 -4.96
N LYS A 239 21.59 4.44 -5.03
CA LYS A 239 20.73 4.67 -3.84
C LYS A 239 20.22 3.36 -3.23
N ALA A 240 19.90 2.39 -4.08
CA ALA A 240 19.43 1.07 -3.69
C ALA A 240 19.94 0.02 -4.67
N SER A 241 20.06 -1.22 -4.19
CA SER A 241 20.40 -2.40 -5.01
C SER A 241 19.69 -3.63 -4.46
N THR A 242 19.79 -4.77 -5.15
CA THR A 242 19.14 -6.01 -4.71
C THR A 242 19.48 -6.36 -3.26
N ASN A 243 18.49 -6.82 -2.51
CA ASN A 243 18.70 -7.35 -1.17
C ASN A 243 19.25 -8.78 -1.25
N HIS A 244 20.54 -8.88 -1.60
CA HIS A 244 21.28 -10.13 -1.79
C HIS A 244 21.14 -11.16 -0.66
N LEU A 245 20.91 -10.71 0.58
CA LEU A 245 20.70 -11.61 1.72
C LEU A 245 19.43 -12.46 1.56
N PHE A 246 18.41 -11.94 0.86
CA PHE A 246 17.13 -12.59 0.60
C PHE A 246 16.99 -13.09 -0.85
N CYS A 247 18.09 -13.21 -1.61
CA CYS A 247 18.06 -13.74 -2.97
C CYS A 247 18.27 -15.26 -2.98
N PRO A 248 17.26 -16.09 -3.34
CA PRO A 248 17.41 -17.54 -3.31
C PRO A 248 18.52 -18.07 -4.22
N THR A 249 18.79 -17.41 -5.34
CA THR A 249 19.88 -17.77 -6.26
C THR A 249 21.28 -17.54 -5.70
N LEU A 250 21.39 -16.78 -4.60
CA LEU A 250 22.66 -16.43 -3.96
C LEU A 250 22.85 -17.13 -2.61
N LYS A 251 21.91 -17.95 -2.15
CA LYS A 251 21.91 -18.50 -0.78
C LYS A 251 23.13 -19.37 -0.44
N LYS A 252 23.75 -20.00 -1.46
CA LYS A 252 25.00 -20.79 -1.32
C LYS A 252 26.28 -19.99 -1.58
N VAL A 253 26.15 -18.74 -2.02
CA VAL A 253 27.28 -17.87 -2.40
C VAL A 253 27.51 -16.77 -1.36
N VAL A 254 26.44 -16.28 -0.74
CA VAL A 254 26.48 -15.24 0.28
C VAL A 254 26.52 -15.90 1.66
N GLU A 255 27.63 -15.72 2.38
CA GLU A 255 27.91 -16.37 3.68
C GLU A 255 26.79 -16.17 4.72
N ASN A 256 26.22 -14.97 4.78
CA ASN A 256 25.16 -14.63 5.74
C ASN A 256 23.78 -14.57 5.08
N SER A 257 23.48 -15.50 4.16
CA SER A 257 22.16 -15.54 3.54
C SER A 257 21.07 -15.74 4.58
N MET A 258 19.98 -15.00 4.45
CA MET A 258 18.78 -15.10 5.27
C MET A 258 17.73 -16.02 4.63
N VAL A 259 18.09 -16.78 3.60
CA VAL A 259 17.20 -17.69 2.87
C VAL A 259 17.42 -19.12 3.36
N PRO A 260 16.41 -19.77 3.98
CA PRO A 260 16.49 -21.18 4.37
C PRO A 260 16.73 -22.12 3.17
N GLU A 261 17.26 -23.32 3.43
CA GLU A 261 17.69 -24.19 2.33
C GLU A 261 16.56 -24.76 1.47
N ASN A 262 15.37 -24.95 2.06
CA ASN A 262 14.18 -25.36 1.33
C ASN A 262 13.44 -24.19 0.64
N VAL A 263 13.89 -22.94 0.77
CA VAL A 263 13.25 -21.76 0.14
C VAL A 263 13.88 -21.47 -1.22
N ASN A 264 13.03 -21.30 -2.25
CA ASN A 264 13.46 -20.96 -3.62
C ASN A 264 12.75 -19.74 -4.21
N SER A 265 11.87 -19.08 -3.46
CA SER A 265 11.24 -17.83 -3.87
C SER A 265 10.96 -16.91 -2.68
N VAL A 266 11.13 -15.61 -2.89
CA VAL A 266 10.80 -14.58 -1.90
C VAL A 266 9.93 -13.50 -2.56
N TYR A 267 8.84 -13.14 -1.90
CA TYR A 267 8.03 -11.97 -2.24
C TYR A 267 7.97 -11.02 -1.05
N GLU A 268 7.79 -9.73 -1.34
CA GLU A 268 7.68 -8.66 -0.37
C GLU A 268 6.33 -7.96 -0.56
N ILE A 269 5.60 -7.75 0.53
CA ILE A 269 4.39 -6.93 0.55
C ILE A 269 4.69 -5.63 1.29
N VAL A 270 4.64 -4.51 0.58
CA VAL A 270 4.82 -3.17 1.16
C VAL A 270 3.46 -2.50 1.30
N ILE A 271 3.25 -1.84 2.44
CA ILE A 271 2.00 -1.26 2.89
C ILE A 271 2.28 0.18 3.35
N ASN A 272 1.56 1.13 2.75
CA ASN A 272 1.45 2.48 3.26
C ASN A 272 0.06 2.66 3.86
N GLY A 273 -0.06 3.54 4.86
CA GLY A 273 -1.33 3.78 5.51
C GLY A 273 -1.47 5.18 6.10
N ILE A 274 -2.72 5.54 6.38
CA ILE A 274 -3.08 6.84 6.94
C ILE A 274 -2.71 6.98 8.43
N SER A 275 -2.45 5.85 9.10
CA SER A 275 -2.07 5.78 10.52
C SER A 275 -1.28 4.49 10.80
N LEU A 276 -0.56 4.47 11.92
CA LEU A 276 0.15 3.28 12.40
C LEU A 276 -0.82 2.12 12.64
N ASP A 277 -1.99 2.38 13.23
CA ASP A 277 -3.01 1.36 13.51
C ASP A 277 -3.55 0.72 12.23
N SER A 278 -3.74 1.51 11.17
CA SER A 278 -4.18 0.99 9.86
C SER A 278 -3.12 0.05 9.27
N VAL A 279 -1.84 0.43 9.34
CA VAL A 279 -0.73 -0.42 8.87
C VAL A 279 -0.58 -1.67 9.74
N LYS A 280 -0.72 -1.54 11.08
CA LYS A 280 -0.67 -2.67 12.02
C LYS A 280 -1.74 -3.71 11.73
N LYS A 281 -2.98 -3.26 11.52
CA LYS A 281 -4.08 -4.14 11.13
C LYS A 281 -3.83 -4.79 9.76
N ALA A 282 -3.34 -4.04 8.78
CA ALA A 282 -3.04 -4.55 7.44
C ALA A 282 -1.94 -5.63 7.45
N LEU A 283 -0.86 -5.41 8.19
CA LEU A 283 0.19 -6.40 8.42
C LEU A 283 -0.39 -7.68 9.04
N GLY A 284 -1.18 -7.54 10.12
CA GLY A 284 -1.79 -8.68 10.79
C GLY A 284 -2.65 -9.54 9.85
N VAL A 285 -3.57 -8.92 9.11
CA VAL A 285 -4.44 -9.69 8.18
C VAL A 285 -3.69 -10.24 6.97
N GLY A 286 -2.65 -9.54 6.50
CA GLY A 286 -1.81 -10.00 5.38
C GLY A 286 -0.97 -11.22 5.75
N ILE A 287 -0.31 -11.17 6.91
CA ILE A 287 0.47 -12.29 7.45
C ILE A 287 -0.46 -13.48 7.71
N LYS A 288 -1.61 -13.25 8.36
CA LYS A 288 -2.58 -14.33 8.61
C LYS A 288 -3.04 -15.03 7.33
N ALA A 289 -3.32 -14.28 6.27
CA ALA A 289 -3.73 -14.87 4.99
C ALA A 289 -2.58 -15.64 4.29
N THR A 290 -1.32 -15.31 4.60
CA THR A 290 -0.13 -16.02 4.09
C THR A 290 0.05 -17.37 4.78
N ILE A 291 -0.20 -17.42 6.09
CA ILE A 291 -0.12 -18.64 6.94
C ILE A 291 -1.01 -19.77 6.40
N GLU A 292 -2.06 -19.45 5.65
CA GLU A 292 -3.02 -20.43 5.11
C GLU A 292 -2.51 -21.15 3.83
N VAL A 293 -1.33 -20.82 3.31
CA VAL A 293 -0.85 -21.34 2.02
C VAL A 293 0.22 -22.42 2.21
N PRO A 294 0.03 -23.62 1.64
CA PRO A 294 1.05 -24.67 1.63
C PRO A 294 2.32 -24.26 0.87
N GLY A 295 3.49 -24.66 1.38
CA GLY A 295 4.78 -24.33 0.79
C GLY A 295 5.31 -22.94 1.16
N VAL A 296 4.63 -22.20 2.04
CA VAL A 296 5.23 -21.07 2.76
C VAL A 296 6.05 -21.63 3.91
N VAL A 297 7.33 -21.27 3.96
CA VAL A 297 8.30 -21.78 4.95
C VAL A 297 8.50 -20.76 6.08
N GLN A 298 8.65 -19.50 5.72
CA GLN A 298 8.97 -18.45 6.69
C GLN A 298 8.32 -17.12 6.29
N ILE A 299 7.85 -16.40 7.30
CA ILE A 299 7.44 -15.01 7.20
C ILE A 299 8.40 -14.19 8.05
N THR A 300 8.99 -13.15 7.47
CA THR A 300 9.92 -12.27 8.18
C THR A 300 9.74 -10.83 7.70
N SER A 301 10.60 -9.92 8.11
CA SER A 301 10.66 -8.56 7.58
C SER A 301 12.12 -8.14 7.45
N ALA A 302 12.41 -7.26 6.49
CA ALA A 302 13.66 -6.51 6.55
C ALA A 302 13.49 -5.25 7.39
N ASN A 303 14.56 -4.85 8.07
CA ASN A 303 14.68 -3.58 8.76
C ASN A 303 16.14 -3.12 8.66
N TYR A 304 16.41 -1.92 9.15
CA TYR A 304 17.70 -1.25 9.09
C TYR A 304 18.33 -1.13 10.49
N GLY A 305 18.01 -2.10 11.35
CA GLY A 305 18.45 -2.13 12.75
C GLY A 305 17.80 -1.06 13.62
N GLY A 306 16.66 -0.50 13.21
CA GLY A 306 15.97 0.56 13.95
C GLY A 306 16.68 1.92 13.89
N LYS A 307 17.53 2.12 12.87
CA LYS A 307 18.40 3.31 12.75
C LYS A 307 17.92 4.34 11.73
N LEU A 308 16.97 3.99 10.86
CA LEU A 308 16.49 4.86 9.78
C LEU A 308 15.06 5.37 10.01
N GLY A 309 14.13 4.45 10.26
CA GLY A 309 12.72 4.74 10.44
C GLY A 309 12.37 4.91 11.92
N PRO A 310 11.59 5.95 12.31
CA PRO A 310 11.23 6.17 13.71
C PRO A 310 10.12 5.23 14.21
N TYR A 311 9.52 4.42 13.33
CA TYR A 311 8.44 3.51 13.69
C TYR A 311 8.87 2.06 13.48
N ASN A 312 8.89 1.30 14.57
CA ASN A 312 9.14 -0.14 14.55
C ASN A 312 7.86 -0.86 14.93
N LEU A 313 7.44 -1.83 14.12
CA LEU A 313 6.28 -2.65 14.41
C LEU A 313 6.63 -4.13 14.27
N TYR A 314 6.57 -4.84 15.38
CA TYR A 314 6.82 -6.28 15.42
C TYR A 314 5.70 -7.06 14.72
N LEU A 315 6.08 -8.11 13.98
CA LEU A 315 5.12 -8.92 13.22
C LEU A 315 4.12 -9.63 14.15
N LYS A 316 4.60 -10.12 15.30
CA LYS A 316 3.76 -10.72 16.34
C LYS A 316 2.74 -9.73 16.88
N GLU A 317 3.13 -8.48 17.14
CA GLU A 317 2.19 -7.46 17.58
C GLU A 317 1.09 -7.18 16.53
N ALA A 318 1.44 -7.23 15.25
CA ALA A 318 0.48 -7.08 14.17
C ALA A 318 -0.53 -8.26 14.16
N LEU A 319 -0.08 -9.49 14.37
CA LEU A 319 -0.94 -10.66 14.54
C LEU A 319 -1.83 -10.59 15.80
N ALA A 320 -1.28 -10.18 16.94
CA ALA A 320 -2.06 -9.99 18.16
C ALA A 320 -3.18 -8.94 17.98
N SER A 321 -2.93 -7.89 17.18
CA SER A 321 -3.91 -6.81 16.92
C SER A 321 -5.19 -7.29 16.21
N ILE A 322 -5.15 -8.47 15.58
CA ILE A 322 -6.30 -9.09 14.92
C ILE A 322 -6.86 -10.28 15.71
N GLY A 323 -6.49 -10.39 17.00
CA GLY A 323 -7.00 -11.37 17.94
C GLY A 323 -6.35 -12.75 17.84
N LEU A 324 -5.24 -12.90 17.11
CA LEU A 324 -4.51 -14.16 17.05
C LEU A 324 -3.73 -14.36 18.37
N LYS A 325 -3.85 -15.54 18.96
CA LYS A 325 -3.21 -15.94 20.21
C LYS A 325 -2.33 -17.16 19.95
N TRP A 326 -1.22 -17.26 20.68
CA TRP A 326 -0.24 -18.34 20.65
C TRP A 326 0.26 -18.64 22.05
#